data_AF-D9UK64-F1
#
_entry.id   AF-D9UK64-F1
#
_cell.length_a   1.000
_cell.length_b   1.000
_cell.length_c   1.000
_cell.angle_alpha   90.00
_cell.angle_beta   90.00
_cell.angle_gamma   90.00
#
_symmetry.space_group_name_H-M   'P 1'
#
loop_
_entity.id
_entity.type
_entity.pdbx_description
1 polymer ?
#
loop_
_entity_poly.entity_id
_entity_poly.type
_entity_poly.pdbx_seq_one_letter_code
_entity_poly.pdbx_strand_id
1 'polypeptide(L)'
;MVGRRGRGRVLAGQGDRDPRRGRLREVPRGRAPGQRRRAALPRRAAGHAGPGQAPPYSVVDVLGEHPEAVEADLCHHYAPRDPIGEFWRGEITLRQLRVLVEGLPPDGALARAAAGHHWRQADFHAADQLDALLRLLTDFRNANRAETAPALPYPDPVWRPTDPSPKQRKRAERRERQEARAGYQRLVSQLTPQYAEKG
;
A
#
# COMPACT_ATOMS: atom_id res chain seq x y z
N MET A 1 -8.08 1.75 75.56
CA MET A 1 -7.00 0.89 76.11
C MET A 1 -5.84 0.91 75.13
N VAL A 2 -4.77 1.66 75.45
CA VAL A 2 -3.38 1.17 75.71
C VAL A 2 -2.83 0.32 74.54
N GLY A 3 -1.79 0.66 73.78
CA GLY A 3 -0.69 1.62 73.94
C GLY A 3 0.66 0.89 73.95
N ARG A 4 1.57 1.18 72.98
CA ARG A 4 3.07 1.18 73.05
C ARG A 4 3.63 1.18 71.61
N ARG A 5 4.29 2.23 71.11
CA ARG A 5 5.62 2.85 71.41
C ARG A 5 6.83 2.11 70.79
N GLY A 6 7.61 2.85 70.00
CA GLY A 6 9.02 2.57 69.67
C GLY A 6 9.51 3.29 68.41
N ARG A 7 9.86 4.59 68.49
CA ARG A 7 11.24 5.16 68.41
C ARG A 7 11.89 4.99 67.01
N GLY A 8 12.08 6.04 66.21
CA GLY A 8 13.12 7.08 66.34
C GLY A 8 14.33 6.68 65.47
N ARG A 9 15.07 7.52 64.73
CA ARG A 9 15.37 8.95 64.80
C ARG A 9 16.12 9.31 63.50
N VAL A 10 15.86 10.50 62.96
CA VAL A 10 16.62 11.14 61.87
C VAL A 10 17.93 11.69 62.44
N LEU A 11 19.05 11.60 61.69
CA LEU A 11 20.24 12.42 61.92
C LEU A 11 20.78 12.97 60.60
N ALA A 12 20.80 14.30 60.54
CA ALA A 12 21.62 15.10 59.64
C ALA A 12 23.00 15.36 60.30
N GLY A 13 24.02 15.61 59.48
CA GLY A 13 25.38 16.02 59.89
C GLY A 13 26.39 15.49 58.87
N GLN A 14 26.79 16.23 57.83
CA GLN A 14 27.67 17.42 57.82
C GLN A 14 29.15 17.07 58.01
N GLY A 15 29.91 17.27 56.92
CA GLY A 15 31.32 17.66 56.91
C GLY A 15 32.35 16.57 57.09
N ASP A 16 32.99 16.15 55.99
CA ASP A 16 34.45 16.23 55.95
C ASP A 16 34.99 16.35 54.53
N ARG A 17 35.75 17.42 54.31
CA ARG A 17 36.57 17.70 53.12
C ARG A 17 38.00 17.39 53.53
N ASP A 18 38.71 16.56 52.78
CA ASP A 18 40.18 16.53 52.84
C ASP A 18 40.81 15.84 51.59
N PRO A 19 42.13 15.90 51.34
CA PRO A 19 42.75 16.95 50.53
C PRO A 19 43.72 16.35 49.49
N ARG A 20 43.44 16.45 48.19
CA ARG A 20 44.48 16.17 47.17
C ARG A 20 44.44 17.19 46.04
N ARG A 21 44.99 18.37 46.37
CA ARG A 21 45.65 19.28 45.42
C ARG A 21 46.75 18.50 44.69
N GLY A 22 46.56 18.29 43.38
CA GLY A 22 47.58 17.77 42.46
C GLY A 22 47.68 18.66 41.23
N ARG A 23 48.56 19.67 41.34
CA ARG A 23 49.17 20.56 40.34
C ARG A 23 48.69 20.50 38.88
N LEU A 24 48.26 21.69 38.43
CA LEU A 24 48.26 22.19 37.06
C LEU A 24 49.57 21.81 36.32
N ARG A 25 49.43 21.12 35.19
CA ARG A 25 50.45 21.09 34.14
C ARG A 25 49.91 21.89 32.97
N GLU A 26 50.47 23.09 32.80
CA GLU A 26 50.41 23.83 31.56
C GLU A 26 51.04 22.99 30.45
N VAL A 27 50.35 22.87 29.32
CA VAL A 27 50.88 22.31 28.08
C VAL A 27 50.85 23.44 27.03
N PRO A 28 51.97 23.72 26.36
CA PRO A 28 52.19 24.99 25.67
C PRO A 28 51.36 25.14 24.40
N ARG A 29 50.90 26.38 24.20
CA ARG A 29 50.41 26.93 22.94
C ARG A 29 51.56 26.98 21.91
N GLY A 30 51.30 26.46 20.71
CA GLY A 30 52.12 26.79 19.54
C GLY A 30 52.22 25.69 18.50
N ARG A 31 51.25 25.58 17.59
CA ARG A 31 51.55 25.23 16.19
C ARG A 31 50.49 25.79 15.24
N ALA A 32 51.01 26.47 14.22
CA ALA A 32 50.35 27.23 13.16
C ALA A 32 49.34 26.40 12.32
N PRO A 33 48.47 27.06 11.52
CA PRO A 33 47.32 26.43 10.89
C PRO A 33 47.77 25.58 9.71
N GLY A 34 47.83 24.27 9.93
CA GLY A 34 47.93 23.29 8.86
C GLY A 34 46.63 23.28 8.08
N GLN A 35 46.71 23.73 6.82
CA GLN A 35 45.68 23.61 5.80
C GLN A 35 44.97 22.26 5.91
N ARG A 36 43.74 22.27 6.42
CA ARG A 36 42.80 21.17 6.18
C ARG A 36 42.52 21.20 4.68
N ARG A 37 43.30 20.42 3.94
CA ARG A 37 42.97 19.96 2.60
C ARG A 37 41.49 19.58 2.67
N ARG A 38 40.64 20.37 2.02
CA ARG A 38 39.30 19.94 1.66
C ARG A 38 39.51 18.57 1.01
N ALA A 39 39.12 17.52 1.72
CA ALA A 39 38.95 16.23 1.10
C ALA A 39 38.00 16.51 -0.05
N ALA A 40 38.53 16.49 -1.27
CA ALA A 40 37.72 16.55 -2.45
C ALA A 40 36.72 15.42 -2.30
N LEU A 41 35.44 15.78 -2.16
CA LEU A 41 34.34 14.84 -2.33
C LEU A 41 34.67 14.02 -3.58
N PRO A 42 34.63 12.68 -3.51
CA PRO A 42 34.89 11.87 -4.69
C PRO A 42 33.96 12.37 -5.79
N ARG A 43 34.56 12.86 -6.89
CA ARG A 43 33.83 13.22 -8.10
C ARG A 43 32.94 12.03 -8.43
N ARG A 44 31.63 12.32 -8.47
CA ARG A 44 30.55 11.39 -8.83
C ARG A 44 31.05 10.41 -9.88
N ALA A 45 31.01 9.12 -9.57
CA ALA A 45 30.96 8.10 -10.58
C ALA A 45 29.63 8.26 -11.31
N ALA A 46 29.58 9.20 -12.25
CA ALA A 46 28.64 9.12 -13.36
C ALA A 46 28.97 7.79 -14.03
N GLY A 47 28.04 6.84 -13.98
CA GLY A 47 28.16 5.57 -14.68
C GLY A 47 28.34 5.88 -16.17
N HIS A 48 29.58 5.86 -16.64
CA HIS A 48 29.87 5.90 -18.06
C HIS A 48 29.61 4.49 -18.60
N ALA A 49 28.39 4.31 -19.10
CA ALA A 49 28.19 3.41 -20.23
C ALA A 49 29.14 3.89 -21.34
N GLY A 50 29.85 2.95 -21.98
CA GLY A 50 30.76 3.27 -23.08
C GLY A 50 30.04 4.03 -24.20
N PRO A 51 30.78 4.78 -25.03
CA PRO A 51 30.19 5.55 -26.13
C PRO A 51 29.45 4.58 -27.07
N GLY A 52 28.11 4.67 -27.08
CA GLY A 52 27.25 3.88 -27.97
C GLY A 52 26.32 2.88 -27.30
N GLN A 53 26.41 2.65 -25.99
CA GLN A 53 25.46 1.78 -25.28
C GLN A 53 24.44 2.64 -24.54
N ALA A 54 23.19 2.65 -25.03
CA ALA A 54 22.09 3.24 -24.28
C ALA A 54 22.07 2.63 -22.87
N PRO A 55 21.87 3.43 -21.81
CA PRO A 55 21.71 2.88 -20.48
C PRO A 55 20.57 1.84 -20.52
N PRO A 56 20.69 0.70 -19.80
CA PRO A 56 19.72 -0.39 -19.89
C PRO A 56 18.31 0.00 -19.41
N TYR A 57 18.16 1.19 -18.82
CA TYR A 57 16.89 1.80 -18.42
C TYR A 57 17.07 3.32 -18.36
N SER A 58 16.00 4.04 -18.67
CA SER A 58 15.85 5.49 -18.55
C SER A 58 15.00 5.87 -17.33
N VAL A 59 14.87 7.16 -17.04
CA VAL A 59 13.97 7.66 -15.99
C VAL A 59 12.51 7.30 -16.30
N VAL A 60 12.11 7.35 -17.57
CA VAL A 60 10.76 6.99 -18.00
C VAL A 60 10.50 5.51 -17.75
N ASP A 61 11.49 4.65 -18.02
CA ASP A 61 11.39 3.22 -17.74
C ASP A 61 11.28 2.91 -16.23
N VAL A 62 11.89 3.75 -15.38
CA VAL A 62 11.83 3.60 -13.92
C VAL A 62 10.52 4.09 -13.33
N LEU A 63 9.95 5.18 -13.85
CA LEU A 63 8.67 5.74 -13.36
C LEU A 63 7.44 5.02 -13.93
N GLY A 64 7.57 4.39 -15.10
CA GLY A 64 6.53 3.54 -15.69
C GLY A 64 5.25 4.30 -16.09
N GLU A 65 4.13 3.57 -16.14
CA GLU A 65 2.83 4.07 -16.62
C GLU A 65 2.13 5.05 -15.66
N HIS A 66 2.52 5.05 -14.38
CA HIS A 66 1.89 5.85 -13.33
C HIS A 66 2.91 6.69 -12.54
N PRO A 67 3.59 7.65 -13.19
CA PRO A 67 4.69 8.38 -12.58
C PRO A 67 4.27 9.16 -11.32
N GLU A 68 3.06 9.72 -11.29
CA GLU A 68 2.53 10.45 -10.13
C GLU A 68 2.26 9.52 -8.94
N ALA A 69 1.85 8.27 -9.22
CA ALA A 69 1.61 7.28 -8.18
C ALA A 69 2.92 6.76 -7.59
N VAL A 70 3.95 6.58 -8.43
CA VAL A 70 5.32 6.28 -7.98
C VAL A 70 5.86 7.40 -7.10
N GLU A 71 5.71 8.65 -7.51
CA GLU A 71 6.13 9.81 -6.71
C GLU A 71 5.43 9.86 -5.35
N ALA A 72 4.11 9.69 -5.34
CA ALA A 72 3.33 9.66 -4.11
C ALA A 72 3.82 8.57 -3.14
N ASP A 73 4.12 7.37 -3.66
CA ASP A 73 4.64 6.27 -2.86
C ASP A 73 6.07 6.51 -2.37
N LEU A 74 6.95 7.05 -3.21
CA LEU A 74 8.31 7.39 -2.81
C LEU A 74 8.31 8.42 -1.68
N CYS A 75 7.51 9.49 -1.81
CA CYS A 75 7.38 10.53 -0.80
C CYS A 75 6.72 10.02 0.49
N HIS A 76 5.77 9.11 0.39
CA HIS A 76 5.10 8.54 1.56
C HIS A 76 5.99 7.52 2.29
N HIS A 77 6.59 6.57 1.57
CA HIS A 77 7.33 5.45 2.15
C HIS A 77 8.72 5.84 2.64
N TYR A 78 9.38 6.79 1.96
CA TYR A 78 10.72 7.25 2.34
C TYR A 78 10.72 8.60 3.05
N ALA A 79 9.56 9.08 3.52
CA ALA A 79 9.45 10.29 4.32
C ALA A 79 10.44 10.27 5.50
N PRO A 80 11.15 11.38 5.78
CA PRO A 80 10.97 12.74 5.23
C PRO A 80 11.79 13.02 3.95
N ARG A 81 12.37 12.01 3.30
CA ARG A 81 13.15 12.20 2.08
C ARG A 81 12.23 12.51 0.89
N ASP A 82 12.80 13.18 -0.09
CA ASP A 82 12.20 13.41 -1.41
C ASP A 82 13.11 12.76 -2.48
N PRO A 83 12.96 11.44 -2.73
CA PRO A 83 13.84 10.72 -3.65
C PRO A 83 13.83 11.27 -5.08
N ILE A 84 12.69 11.79 -5.55
CA ILE A 84 12.59 12.40 -6.88
C ILE A 84 13.38 13.71 -6.93
N GLY A 85 13.19 14.61 -5.97
CA GLY A 85 13.98 15.82 -5.89
C GLY A 85 15.48 15.55 -5.70
N GLU A 86 15.84 14.56 -4.86
CA GLU A 86 17.23 14.11 -4.70
C GLU A 86 17.83 13.64 -6.03
N PHE A 87 17.06 12.93 -6.85
CA PHE A 87 17.50 12.49 -8.18
C PHE A 87 17.72 13.67 -9.13
N TRP A 88 16.80 14.65 -9.18
CA TRP A 88 16.94 15.84 -10.02
C TRP A 88 18.08 16.77 -9.58
N ARG A 89 18.39 16.81 -8.28
CA ARG A 89 19.61 17.45 -7.74
C ARG A 89 20.89 16.62 -7.99
N GLY A 90 20.73 15.39 -8.44
CA GLY A 90 21.78 14.39 -8.67
C GLY A 90 22.39 13.81 -7.38
N GLU A 91 21.75 14.02 -6.24
CA GLU A 91 22.18 13.48 -4.93
C GLU A 91 22.11 11.95 -4.92
N ILE A 92 21.17 11.38 -5.67
CA ILE A 92 21.09 9.95 -5.95
C ILE A 92 21.24 9.65 -7.44
N THR A 93 21.75 8.46 -7.74
CA THR A 93 21.91 7.93 -9.10
C THR A 93 20.62 7.30 -9.62
N LEU A 94 20.49 7.16 -10.95
CA LEU A 94 19.35 6.48 -11.57
C LEU A 94 19.20 5.03 -11.07
N ARG A 95 20.32 4.34 -10.82
CA ARG A 95 20.32 3.01 -10.22
C ARG A 95 19.73 3.02 -8.81
N GLN A 96 20.08 3.99 -7.99
CA GLN A 96 19.52 4.12 -6.64
C GLN A 96 18.03 4.43 -6.67
N LEU A 97 17.60 5.33 -7.56
CA LEU A 97 16.18 5.61 -7.75
C LEU A 97 15.40 4.35 -8.14
N ARG A 98 15.93 3.56 -9.08
CA ARG A 98 15.33 2.28 -9.47
C ARG A 98 15.17 1.32 -8.28
N VAL A 99 16.20 1.17 -7.45
CA VAL A 99 16.13 0.30 -6.26
C VAL A 99 15.06 0.78 -5.27
N LEU A 100 14.89 2.09 -5.11
CA LEU A 100 13.84 2.64 -4.25
C LEU A 100 12.44 2.36 -4.81
N VAL A 101 12.26 2.47 -6.14
CA VAL A 101 11.00 2.11 -6.80
C VAL A 101 10.71 0.61 -6.67
N GLU A 102 11.70 -0.24 -6.89
CA GLU A 102 11.56 -1.71 -6.71
C GLU A 102 11.28 -2.10 -5.26
N GLY A 103 11.71 -1.27 -4.30
CA GLY A 103 11.49 -1.45 -2.87
C GLY A 103 10.15 -0.91 -2.35
N LEU A 104 9.29 -0.36 -3.22
CA LEU A 104 7.99 0.16 -2.81
C LEU A 104 7.08 -0.96 -2.31
N PRO A 105 6.26 -0.69 -1.29
CA PRO A 105 5.37 -1.70 -0.74
C PRO A 105 4.24 -2.03 -1.73
N PRO A 106 3.76 -3.30 -1.76
CA PRO A 106 2.77 -3.76 -2.72
C PRO A 106 1.35 -3.20 -2.48
N ASP A 107 1.15 -2.39 -1.44
CA ASP A 107 -0.14 -1.77 -1.09
C ASP A 107 -0.17 -0.25 -1.29
N GLY A 108 0.87 0.30 -1.95
CA GLY A 108 1.01 1.72 -2.27
C GLY A 108 0.03 2.27 -3.31
N ALA A 109 0.11 3.58 -3.55
CA ALA A 109 -0.59 4.30 -4.62
C ALA A 109 -0.32 3.71 -6.00
N LEU A 110 0.91 3.30 -6.29
CA LEU A 110 1.29 2.63 -7.53
C LEU A 110 0.51 1.32 -7.72
N ALA A 111 0.46 0.49 -6.67
CA ALA A 111 -0.28 -0.76 -6.70
C ALA A 111 -1.78 -0.53 -6.91
N ARG A 112 -2.35 0.51 -6.28
CA ARG A 112 -3.76 0.90 -6.49
C ARG A 112 -4.04 1.43 -7.90
N ALA A 113 -3.12 2.21 -8.45
CA ALA A 113 -3.22 2.72 -9.81
C ALA A 113 -3.18 1.56 -10.83
N ALA A 114 -2.23 0.64 -10.68
CA ALA A 114 -2.10 -0.54 -11.54
C ALA A 114 -3.30 -1.50 -11.43
N ALA A 115 -3.83 -1.71 -10.22
CA ALA A 115 -5.02 -2.56 -10.02
C ALA A 115 -6.32 -1.88 -10.48
N GLY A 116 -6.33 -0.55 -10.65
CA GLY A 116 -7.54 0.23 -10.94
C GLY A 116 -8.55 0.31 -9.78
N HIS A 117 -8.18 -0.19 -8.59
CA HIS A 117 -9.02 -0.16 -7.40
C HIS A 117 -8.20 -0.12 -6.11
N HIS A 118 -8.85 0.26 -5.01
CA HIS A 118 -8.19 0.40 -3.70
C HIS A 118 -8.20 -0.88 -2.85
N TRP A 119 -8.93 -1.93 -3.26
CA TRP A 119 -9.03 -3.16 -2.49
C TRP A 119 -7.71 -3.91 -2.44
N ARG A 120 -7.37 -4.36 -1.24
CA ARG A 120 -6.23 -5.22 -0.91
C ARG A 120 -6.70 -6.67 -0.85
N GLN A 121 -5.75 -7.60 -0.85
CA GLN A 121 -6.03 -9.03 -0.68
C GLN A 121 -6.88 -9.33 0.57
N ALA A 122 -6.67 -8.59 1.66
CA ALA A 122 -7.45 -8.70 2.88
C ALA A 122 -8.93 -8.32 2.68
N ASP A 123 -9.23 -7.32 1.83
CA ASP A 123 -10.59 -6.89 1.55
C ASP A 123 -11.35 -7.96 0.74
N PHE A 124 -10.68 -8.58 -0.24
CA PHE A 124 -11.23 -9.72 -0.97
C PHE A 124 -11.51 -10.91 -0.04
N HIS A 125 -10.57 -11.25 0.84
CA HIS A 125 -10.78 -12.32 1.81
C HIS A 125 -11.92 -12.02 2.78
N ALA A 126 -12.05 -10.77 3.24
CA ALA A 126 -13.16 -10.37 4.10
C ALA A 126 -14.51 -10.51 3.37
N ALA A 127 -14.58 -10.12 2.10
CA ALA A 127 -15.78 -10.31 1.27
C ALA A 127 -16.12 -11.81 1.08
N ASP A 128 -15.13 -12.64 0.76
CA ASP A 128 -15.32 -14.09 0.61
C ASP A 128 -15.79 -14.75 1.90
N GLN A 129 -15.23 -14.34 3.04
CA GLN A 129 -15.65 -14.82 4.36
C GLN A 129 -17.09 -14.43 4.66
N LEU A 130 -17.47 -13.19 4.37
CA LEU A 130 -18.85 -12.72 4.59
C LEU A 130 -19.84 -13.50 3.71
N ASP A 131 -19.52 -13.71 2.44
CA ASP A 131 -20.34 -14.50 1.51
C ASP A 131 -20.51 -15.95 2.00
N ALA A 132 -19.42 -16.57 2.45
CA ALA A 132 -19.46 -17.93 2.99
C ALA A 132 -20.32 -18.03 4.26
N LEU A 133 -20.20 -17.06 5.18
CA LEU A 133 -21.00 -17.00 6.40
C LEU A 133 -22.49 -16.79 6.10
N LEU A 134 -22.81 -15.90 5.17
CA LEU A 134 -24.19 -15.64 4.74
C LEU A 134 -24.83 -16.87 4.09
N ARG A 135 -24.06 -17.61 3.28
CA ARG A 135 -24.51 -18.87 2.69
C ARG A 135 -24.74 -19.94 3.75
N LEU A 136 -23.79 -20.12 4.67
CA LEU A 136 -23.91 -21.08 5.77
C LEU A 136 -25.12 -20.79 6.66
N LEU A 137 -25.38 -19.52 6.97
CA LEU A 137 -26.55 -19.11 7.74
C LEU A 137 -27.85 -19.44 6.99
N THR A 138 -27.85 -19.27 5.66
CA THR A 138 -29.01 -19.59 4.82
C THR A 138 -29.23 -21.10 4.76
N ASP A 139 -28.17 -21.89 4.58
CA ASP A 139 -28.22 -23.35 4.63
C ASP A 139 -28.76 -23.85 5.97
N PHE A 140 -28.25 -23.29 7.08
CA PHE A 140 -28.72 -23.63 8.42
C PHE A 140 -30.20 -23.32 8.59
N ARG A 141 -30.67 -22.14 8.18
CA ARG A 141 -32.09 -21.77 8.27
C ARG A 141 -32.96 -22.65 7.37
N ASN A 142 -32.49 -22.97 6.17
CA ASN A 142 -33.20 -23.83 5.24
C ASN A 142 -33.27 -25.28 5.71
N ALA A 143 -32.24 -25.78 6.37
CA ALA A 143 -32.22 -27.12 6.97
C ALA A 143 -33.15 -27.23 8.18
N ASN A 144 -33.31 -26.15 8.94
CA ASN A 144 -34.16 -26.09 10.14
C ASN A 144 -35.54 -25.47 9.88
N ARG A 145 -35.96 -25.33 8.62
CA ARG A 145 -37.29 -24.79 8.31
C ARG A 145 -38.36 -25.86 8.49
N ALA A 146 -39.59 -25.45 8.81
CA ALA A 146 -40.75 -26.34 8.74
C ALA A 146 -40.98 -26.82 7.30
N GLU A 147 -41.42 -28.06 7.10
CA GLU A 147 -41.60 -28.65 5.75
C GLU A 147 -42.50 -27.83 4.84
N THR A 148 -43.50 -27.15 5.42
CA THR A 148 -44.46 -26.30 4.70
C THR A 148 -43.94 -24.89 4.43
N ALA A 149 -42.81 -24.49 5.04
CA ALA A 149 -42.23 -23.18 4.83
C ALA A 149 -41.39 -23.14 3.54
N PRO A 150 -41.49 -22.06 2.75
CA PRO A 150 -40.70 -21.92 1.54
C PRO A 150 -39.20 -21.81 1.87
N ALA A 151 -38.36 -22.27 0.95
CA ALA A 151 -36.92 -22.09 1.03
C ALA A 151 -36.55 -20.60 1.01
N LEU A 152 -35.68 -20.18 1.92
CA LEU A 152 -35.05 -18.88 1.83
C LEU A 152 -34.11 -18.87 0.62
N PRO A 153 -34.17 -17.82 -0.22
CA PRO A 153 -33.23 -17.67 -1.32
C PRO A 153 -31.82 -17.41 -0.77
N TYR A 154 -30.82 -17.87 -1.51
CA TYR A 154 -29.44 -17.53 -1.20
C TYR A 154 -29.20 -16.04 -1.42
N PRO A 155 -28.45 -15.38 -0.50
CA PRO A 155 -28.11 -13.99 -0.66
C PRO A 155 -27.16 -13.80 -1.84
N ASP A 156 -27.28 -12.64 -2.50
CA ASP A 156 -26.32 -12.23 -3.52
C ASP A 156 -24.95 -11.99 -2.87
N PRO A 157 -23.83 -12.34 -3.56
CA PRO A 157 -22.49 -12.02 -3.09
C PRO A 157 -22.28 -10.53 -2.87
N VAL A 158 -21.41 -10.19 -1.92
CA VAL A 158 -20.94 -8.82 -1.74
C VAL A 158 -20.26 -8.32 -3.01
N TRP A 159 -20.55 -7.07 -3.35
CA TRP A 159 -19.94 -6.43 -4.51
C TRP A 159 -18.42 -6.31 -4.36
N ARG A 160 -17.69 -6.75 -5.39
CA ARG A 160 -16.23 -6.58 -5.53
C ARG A 160 -15.90 -5.56 -6.64
N PRO A 161 -14.74 -4.90 -6.60
CA PRO A 161 -14.32 -3.98 -7.66
C PRO A 161 -14.20 -4.61 -9.04
N THR A 162 -13.90 -5.91 -9.09
CA THR A 162 -13.87 -6.70 -10.32
C THR A 162 -15.26 -7.03 -10.87
N ASP A 163 -16.30 -6.93 -10.03
CA ASP A 163 -17.65 -7.23 -10.44
C ASP A 163 -18.24 -6.08 -11.27
N PRO A 164 -19.09 -6.41 -12.27
CA PRO A 164 -19.77 -5.38 -13.01
C PRO A 164 -20.60 -4.52 -12.05
N SER A 165 -20.42 -3.21 -12.17
CA SER A 165 -21.23 -2.23 -11.43
C SER A 165 -22.72 -2.50 -11.64
N PRO A 166 -23.61 -2.10 -10.71
CA PRO A 166 -25.05 -2.27 -10.86
C PRO A 166 -25.60 -1.72 -12.18
N LYS A 167 -25.01 -0.64 -12.70
CA LYS A 167 -25.36 -0.06 -14.01
C LYS A 167 -24.94 -0.98 -15.17
N GLN A 168 -23.76 -1.60 -15.09
CA GLN A 168 -23.29 -2.57 -16.08
C GLN A 168 -24.14 -3.85 -16.05
N ARG A 169 -24.50 -4.36 -14.85
CA ARG A 169 -25.41 -5.51 -14.67
C ARG A 169 -26.76 -5.26 -15.36
N LYS A 170 -27.42 -4.14 -15.05
CA LYS A 170 -28.68 -3.76 -15.71
C LYS A 170 -28.55 -3.62 -17.23
N ARG A 171 -27.42 -3.09 -17.72
CA ARG A 171 -27.18 -2.98 -19.17
C ARG A 171 -27.01 -4.36 -19.80
N ALA A 172 -26.29 -5.27 -19.14
CA ALA A 172 -26.11 -6.65 -19.58
C ALA A 172 -27.46 -7.39 -19.62
N GLU A 173 -28.27 -7.32 -18.55
CA GLU A 173 -29.61 -7.92 -18.50
C GLU A 173 -30.53 -7.39 -19.61
N ARG A 174 -30.51 -6.09 -19.88
CA ARG A 174 -31.28 -5.50 -21.00
C ARG A 174 -30.83 -6.05 -22.35
N ARG A 175 -29.53 -6.20 -22.54
CA ARG A 175 -28.95 -6.73 -23.77
C ARG A 175 -29.31 -8.20 -23.95
N GLU A 176 -29.16 -9.02 -22.92
CA GLU A 176 -29.54 -10.43 -22.93
C GLU A 176 -31.04 -10.61 -23.22
N ARG A 177 -31.90 -9.79 -22.61
CA ARG A 177 -33.34 -9.82 -22.87
C ARG A 177 -33.68 -9.44 -24.31
N GLN A 178 -32.93 -8.53 -24.92
CA GLN A 178 -33.09 -8.17 -26.34
C GLN A 178 -32.60 -9.30 -27.25
N GLU A 179 -31.46 -9.90 -26.94
CA GLU A 179 -30.89 -11.05 -27.67
C GLU A 179 -31.82 -12.27 -27.60
N ALA A 180 -32.39 -12.57 -26.44
CA ALA A 180 -33.37 -13.64 -26.26
C ALA A 180 -34.65 -13.40 -27.09
N ARG A 181 -35.16 -12.15 -27.11
CA ARG A 181 -36.31 -11.78 -27.95
C ARG A 181 -36.00 -11.92 -29.44
N ALA A 182 -34.85 -11.44 -29.89
CA ALA A 182 -34.41 -11.56 -31.27
C ALA A 182 -34.19 -13.03 -31.67
N GLY A 183 -33.60 -13.84 -30.80
CA GLY A 183 -33.41 -15.27 -31.00
C GLY A 183 -34.74 -16.01 -31.11
N TYR A 184 -35.69 -15.73 -30.21
CA TYR A 184 -37.05 -16.28 -30.28
C TYR A 184 -37.75 -15.90 -31.59
N GLN A 185 -37.72 -14.63 -31.98
CA GLN A 185 -38.32 -14.17 -33.24
C GLN A 185 -37.70 -14.88 -34.46
N ARG A 186 -36.39 -15.10 -34.45
CA ARG A 186 -35.69 -15.85 -35.50
C ARG A 186 -36.12 -17.33 -35.57
N LEU A 187 -36.32 -17.97 -34.43
CA LEU A 187 -36.83 -19.36 -34.38
C LEU A 187 -38.28 -19.43 -34.88
N VAL A 188 -39.14 -18.50 -34.46
CA VAL A 188 -40.54 -18.44 -34.89
C VAL A 188 -40.64 -18.20 -36.40
N SER A 189 -39.81 -17.32 -36.97
CA SER A 189 -39.83 -17.07 -38.41
C SER A 189 -39.38 -18.27 -39.24
N GLN A 190 -38.44 -19.08 -38.73
CA GLN A 190 -38.00 -20.31 -39.38
C GLN A 190 -39.06 -21.42 -39.32
N LEU A 191 -39.73 -21.58 -38.17
CA LEU A 191 -40.70 -22.65 -37.94
C LEU A 191 -42.09 -22.36 -38.51
N THR A 192 -42.48 -21.09 -38.57
CA THR A 192 -43.79 -20.65 -39.04
C THR A 192 -43.70 -19.47 -40.02
N PRO A 193 -43.12 -19.66 -41.22
CA PRO A 193 -43.00 -18.58 -42.20
C PRO A 193 -44.37 -18.01 -42.63
N GLN A 194 -45.42 -18.83 -42.54
CA GLN A 194 -46.79 -18.48 -42.96
C GLN A 194 -47.47 -17.41 -42.08
N TYR A 195 -46.92 -17.12 -40.89
CA TYR A 195 -47.42 -16.09 -39.96
C TYR A 195 -46.50 -14.86 -39.88
N ALA A 196 -45.38 -14.85 -40.62
CA ALA A 196 -44.41 -13.75 -40.57
C ALA A 196 -44.85 -12.50 -41.36
N GLU A 197 -45.80 -12.61 -42.29
CA GLU A 197 -46.20 -11.51 -43.20
C GLU A 197 -47.48 -10.75 -42.78
N LYS A 198 -48.07 -11.02 -41.61
CA LYS A 198 -49.34 -10.38 -41.18
C LYS A 198 -49.28 -9.57 -39.88
N GLY A 199 -48.10 -9.20 -39.40
CA GLY A 199 -47.91 -8.41 -38.18
C GLY A 199 -47.23 -7.07 -38.46
#